data_AF-A0A381J733-F1
#
_entry.id   AF-A0A381J733-F1
#
_cell.length_a   1.000
_cell.length_b   1.000
_cell.length_c   1.000
_cell.angle_alpha   90.00
_cell.angle_beta   90.00
_cell.angle_gamma   90.00
#
_symmetry.space_group_name_H-M   'P 1'
#
loop_
_entity.id
_entity.type
_entity.pdbx_description
1 polymer ?
#
loop_
_entity_poly.entity_id
_entity_poly.type
_entity_poly.pdbx_seq_one_letter_code
_entity_poly.pdbx_strand_id
1 'polypeptide(L)'
;MINKDTKGNVNTVLWVLILILLDQGIKLIVKGYYGVYIKIIDDLIYFKPFLNDKYSWMNSMLNLGIGRNLHVVLVLITLTLAYYGFKYYYNKRGRNKIVKLVEIFLFSGGLCSLIDKCFWNGSLDYIMIKNFFIFDLKDIYITIFEVIVVFCAIKDWEDVLKLDEKKIVKDYFKFIKEDLLIK
;
A
#
# COMPACT_ATOMS: atom_id res chain seq x y z
N MET A 1 -16.47 26.77 14.60
CA MET A 1 -16.34 26.16 13.26
C MET A 1 -15.77 24.76 13.41
N ILE A 2 -16.64 23.80 13.71
CA ILE A 2 -16.33 22.37 13.53
C ILE A 2 -16.99 22.00 12.19
N ASN A 3 -16.51 20.95 11.52
CA ASN A 3 -17.34 20.11 10.64
C ASN A 3 -17.27 20.22 9.09
N LYS A 4 -16.12 20.53 8.49
CA LYS A 4 -15.81 20.07 7.11
C LYS A 4 -14.53 19.21 7.01
N ASP A 5 -13.55 19.43 7.88
CA ASP A 5 -12.29 18.69 7.85
C ASP A 5 -12.36 17.28 8.46
N THR A 6 -13.27 17.02 9.40
CA THR A 6 -13.43 15.71 10.04
C THR A 6 -14.10 14.69 9.11
N LYS A 7 -15.19 15.08 8.44
CA LYS A 7 -16.02 14.18 7.62
C LYS A 7 -15.26 13.54 6.44
N GLY A 8 -14.34 14.31 5.83
CA GLY A 8 -13.50 13.82 4.74
C GLY A 8 -12.42 12.83 5.18
N ASN A 9 -11.97 12.88 6.45
CA ASN A 9 -10.99 11.95 7.01
C ASN A 9 -11.65 10.63 7.45
N VAL A 10 -12.83 10.74 8.08
CA VAL A 10 -13.63 9.57 8.51
C VAL A 10 -13.96 8.64 7.34
N ASN A 11 -14.28 9.21 6.17
CA ASN A 11 -14.55 8.40 4.97
C ASN A 11 -13.30 7.65 4.49
N THR A 12 -12.13 8.28 4.47
CA THR A 12 -10.86 7.63 4.09
C THR A 12 -10.54 6.46 5.01
N VAL A 13 -10.59 6.69 6.33
CA VAL A 13 -10.32 5.65 7.33
C VAL A 13 -11.30 4.47 7.19
N LEU A 14 -12.59 4.76 6.96
CA LEU A 14 -13.60 3.72 6.76
C LEU A 14 -13.28 2.86 5.53
N TRP A 15 -12.92 3.46 4.40
CA TRP A 15 -12.53 2.71 3.20
C TRP A 15 -11.26 1.88 3.43
N VAL A 16 -10.28 2.43 4.15
CA VAL A 16 -9.07 1.68 4.50
C VAL A 16 -9.41 0.43 5.31
N LEU A 17 -10.27 0.57 6.32
CA LEU A 17 -10.74 -0.55 7.16
C LEU A 17 -11.51 -1.59 6.35
N ILE A 18 -12.42 -1.17 5.45
CA ILE A 18 -13.17 -2.08 4.59
C ILE A 18 -12.22 -2.92 3.73
N LEU A 19 -11.23 -2.29 3.10
CA LEU A 19 -10.27 -2.99 2.24
C LEU A 19 -9.35 -3.93 3.04
N ILE A 20 -8.98 -3.57 4.27
CA ILE A 20 -8.25 -4.46 5.19
C ILE A 20 -9.09 -5.68 5.54
N LEU A 21 -10.35 -5.47 5.94
CA LEU A 21 -11.27 -6.57 6.27
C LEU A 21 -11.51 -7.47 5.07
N LEU A 22 -11.57 -6.91 3.87
CA LEU A 22 -11.72 -7.69 2.64
C LEU A 22 -10.50 -8.58 2.37
N ASP A 23 -9.29 -8.03 2.41
CA ASP A 23 -8.05 -8.80 2.19
C ASP A 23 -7.89 -9.90 3.24
N GLN A 24 -8.01 -9.55 4.52
CA GLN A 24 -7.81 -10.49 5.62
C GLN A 24 -8.94 -11.53 5.67
N GLY A 25 -10.19 -11.12 5.37
CA GLY A 25 -11.33 -12.03 5.27
C GLY A 25 -11.15 -13.08 4.16
N ILE A 26 -10.71 -12.65 2.98
CA ILE A 26 -10.39 -13.58 1.87
C ILE A 26 -9.29 -14.55 2.30
N LYS A 27 -8.21 -14.07 2.93
CA LYS A 27 -7.12 -14.94 3.42
C LYS A 27 -7.59 -15.99 4.41
N LEU A 28 -8.49 -15.65 5.33
CA LEU A 28 -9.06 -16.61 6.27
C LEU A 28 -9.82 -17.74 5.57
N ILE A 29 -10.57 -17.42 4.51
CA ILE A 29 -11.27 -18.42 3.69
C ILE A 29 -10.27 -19.26 2.88
N VAL A 30 -9.37 -18.59 2.17
CA VAL A 30 -8.35 -19.20 1.29
C VAL A 30 -7.43 -20.16 2.04
N LYS A 31 -7.14 -19.89 3.32
CA LYS A 31 -6.32 -20.77 4.17
C LYS A 31 -6.85 -22.22 4.21
N GLY A 32 -8.17 -22.41 4.11
CA GLY A 32 -8.80 -23.74 4.09
C GLY A 32 -8.52 -24.54 2.81
N TYR A 33 -7.93 -23.92 1.79
CA TYR A 33 -7.71 -24.51 0.46
C TYR A 33 -6.23 -24.74 0.14
N TYR A 34 -5.35 -24.86 1.14
CA TYR A 34 -3.96 -25.23 0.89
C TYR A 34 -3.86 -26.55 0.12
N GLY A 35 -2.95 -26.59 -0.87
CA GLY A 35 -2.77 -27.75 -1.76
C GLY A 35 -3.74 -27.80 -2.94
N VAL A 36 -4.75 -26.92 -2.99
CA VAL A 36 -5.65 -26.80 -4.14
C VAL A 36 -4.95 -26.07 -5.29
N TYR A 37 -5.22 -26.54 -6.51
CA TYR A 37 -4.75 -25.95 -7.75
C TYR A 37 -5.88 -25.96 -8.78
N ILE A 38 -6.48 -24.80 -9.04
CA ILE A 38 -7.60 -24.66 -9.98
C ILE A 38 -7.21 -23.69 -11.09
N LYS A 39 -7.49 -24.08 -12.34
CA LYS A 39 -7.35 -23.17 -13.49
C LYS A 39 -8.53 -22.20 -13.50
N ILE A 40 -8.27 -20.89 -13.45
CA ILE A 40 -9.29 -19.85 -13.59
C ILE A 40 -9.37 -19.44 -15.07
N ILE A 41 -8.23 -19.13 -15.66
CA ILE A 41 -8.08 -18.90 -17.11
C ILE A 41 -7.03 -19.88 -17.59
N ASP A 42 -7.42 -20.74 -18.54
CA ASP A 42 -6.54 -21.77 -19.06
C ASP A 42 -5.21 -21.17 -19.53
N ASP A 43 -4.13 -21.82 -19.08
CA ASP A 43 -2.74 -21.45 -19.35
C ASP A 43 -2.29 -20.03 -18.96
N LEU A 44 -3.07 -19.31 -18.14
CA LEU A 44 -2.72 -17.95 -17.71
C LEU A 44 -2.88 -17.73 -16.21
N ILE A 45 -4.09 -17.96 -15.66
CA ILE A 45 -4.43 -17.60 -14.27
C ILE A 45 -4.92 -18.82 -13.51
N TYR A 46 -4.37 -19.02 -12.32
CA TYR A 46 -4.71 -20.15 -11.46
C TYR A 46 -4.99 -19.68 -10.03
N PHE A 47 -5.94 -20.34 -9.38
CA PHE A 47 -6.07 -20.30 -7.93
C PHE A 47 -5.11 -21.32 -7.33
N LYS A 48 -4.15 -20.83 -6.54
CA LYS A 48 -3.11 -21.62 -5.89
C LYS A 48 -2.72 -20.97 -4.57
N PRO A 49 -3.39 -21.30 -3.46
CA PRO A 49 -3.02 -20.81 -2.13
C PRO A 49 -1.59 -21.19 -1.78
N PHE A 50 -0.78 -20.21 -1.42
CA PHE A 50 0.64 -20.35 -1.16
C PHE A 50 1.08 -19.37 -0.08
N LEU A 51 1.71 -19.87 0.98
CA LEU A 51 2.30 -19.01 2.00
C LEU A 51 3.69 -18.55 1.53
N ASN A 52 3.79 -17.28 1.17
CA ASN A 52 5.02 -16.62 0.80
C ASN A 52 5.79 -16.15 2.04
N ASP A 53 6.74 -16.97 2.46
CA ASP A 53 7.66 -16.72 3.58
C ASP A 53 8.83 -15.78 3.21
N LYS A 54 8.91 -15.36 1.94
CA LYS A 54 9.83 -14.31 1.48
C LYS A 54 9.22 -12.91 1.61
N TYR A 55 8.07 -12.76 2.27
CA TYR A 55 7.49 -11.50 2.75
C TYR A 55 7.03 -10.46 1.70
N SER A 56 7.48 -10.56 0.45
CA SER A 56 6.93 -9.86 -0.71
C SER A 56 7.21 -10.65 -2.00
N TRP A 57 6.34 -10.49 -3.00
CA TRP A 57 6.54 -11.12 -4.31
C TRP A 57 7.87 -10.68 -4.95
N MET A 58 8.26 -9.40 -4.80
CA MET A 58 9.52 -8.87 -5.33
C MET A 58 10.75 -9.50 -4.66
N ASN A 59 10.75 -9.67 -3.33
CA ASN A 59 11.84 -10.36 -2.62
C ASN A 59 11.94 -11.83 -3.07
N SER A 60 10.80 -12.45 -3.35
CA SER A 60 10.74 -13.82 -3.88
C SER A 60 11.29 -13.94 -5.30
N MET A 61 10.82 -13.07 -6.20
CA MET A 61 11.18 -13.07 -7.62
C MET A 61 12.65 -12.75 -7.85
N LEU A 62 13.18 -11.73 -7.16
CA LEU A 62 14.57 -11.28 -7.31
C LEU A 62 15.55 -12.01 -6.38
N ASN A 63 15.04 -12.89 -5.51
CA ASN A 63 15.82 -13.64 -4.54
C ASN A 63 16.74 -12.76 -3.67
N LEU A 64 16.23 -11.61 -3.19
CA LEU A 64 17.04 -10.61 -2.48
C LEU A 64 17.46 -11.05 -1.07
N GLY A 65 16.82 -12.08 -0.51
CA GLY A 65 17.14 -12.62 0.82
C GLY A 65 16.81 -11.67 1.98
N ILE A 66 15.91 -10.70 1.77
CA ILE A 66 15.55 -9.73 2.80
C ILE A 66 14.67 -10.40 3.87
N GLY A 67 15.09 -10.27 5.13
CA GLY A 67 14.40 -10.87 6.27
C GLY A 67 13.16 -10.10 6.73
N ARG A 68 12.29 -10.80 7.48
CA ARG A 68 11.01 -10.29 8.02
C ARG A 68 11.14 -8.93 8.71
N ASN A 69 12.11 -8.82 9.62
CA ASN A 69 12.25 -7.65 10.49
C ASN A 69 12.54 -6.39 9.67
N LEU A 70 13.40 -6.50 8.66
CA LEU A 70 13.70 -5.38 7.76
C LEU A 70 12.46 -4.99 6.95
N HIS A 71 11.70 -5.96 6.44
CA HIS A 71 10.43 -5.67 5.77
C HIS A 71 9.42 -4.94 6.68
N VAL A 72 9.27 -5.37 7.93
CA VAL A 72 8.36 -4.70 8.89
C VAL A 72 8.81 -3.26 9.12
N VAL A 73 10.11 -3.04 9.38
CA VAL A 73 10.67 -1.69 9.58
C VAL A 73 10.45 -0.82 8.35
N LEU A 74 10.72 -1.34 7.14
CA LEU A 74 10.52 -0.60 5.89
C LEU A 74 9.06 -0.20 5.69
N VAL A 75 8.11 -1.09 5.98
CA VAL A 75 6.68 -0.76 5.85
C VAL A 75 6.27 0.28 6.89
N LEU A 76 6.72 0.17 8.14
CA LEU A 76 6.43 1.17 9.18
C LEU A 76 6.98 2.55 8.82
N ILE A 77 8.22 2.62 8.32
CA ILE A 77 8.83 3.86 7.86
C ILE A 77 8.02 4.43 6.69
N THR A 78 7.69 3.59 5.70
CA THR A 78 6.92 4.00 4.52
C THR A 78 5.56 4.56 4.90
N LEU A 79 4.80 3.89 5.76
CA LEU A 79 3.49 4.35 6.22
C LEU A 79 3.59 5.65 7.03
N THR A 80 4.64 5.79 7.85
CA THR A 80 4.86 7.02 8.62
C THR A 80 5.17 8.20 7.71
N LEU A 81 6.08 8.02 6.74
CA LEU A 81 6.39 9.04 5.75
C LEU A 81 5.17 9.34 4.87
N ALA A 82 4.40 8.34 4.47
CA ALA A 82 3.18 8.54 3.69
C ALA A 82 2.14 9.36 4.47
N TYR A 83 1.93 9.06 5.76
CA TYR A 83 1.00 9.78 6.63
C TYR A 83 1.31 11.28 6.67
N TYR A 84 2.56 11.62 6.98
CA TYR A 84 2.98 13.01 6.97
C TYR A 84 2.96 13.60 5.55
N GLY A 85 3.27 12.82 4.52
CA GLY A 85 3.20 13.22 3.11
C GLY A 85 1.80 13.69 2.70
N PHE A 86 0.76 12.90 3.00
CA PHE A 86 -0.62 13.30 2.74
C PHE A 86 -1.06 14.47 3.60
N LYS A 87 -0.67 14.50 4.88
CA LYS A 87 -0.99 15.63 5.77
C LYS A 87 -0.38 16.94 5.26
N TYR A 88 0.89 16.91 4.86
CA TYR A 88 1.58 18.03 4.22
C TYR A 88 0.88 18.46 2.92
N TYR A 89 0.56 17.51 2.05
CA TYR A 89 -0.13 17.79 0.79
C TYR A 89 -1.48 18.48 1.03
N TYR A 90 -2.30 17.94 1.93
CA TYR A 90 -3.62 18.50 2.24
C TYR A 90 -3.55 19.88 2.88
N ASN A 91 -2.52 20.14 3.70
CA ASN A 91 -2.29 21.48 4.25
C ASN A 91 -1.97 22.50 3.15
N LYS A 92 -1.17 22.12 2.14
CA LYS A 92 -0.70 23.03 1.08
C LYS A 92 -1.66 23.19 -0.10
N ARG A 93 -2.39 22.13 -0.47
CA ARG A 93 -3.18 22.07 -1.71
C ARG A 93 -4.66 21.76 -1.47
N GLY A 94 -5.06 21.49 -0.24
CA GLY A 94 -6.40 21.02 0.08
C GLY A 94 -6.64 19.58 -0.40
N ARG A 95 -7.86 19.08 -0.17
CA ARG A 95 -8.23 17.68 -0.46
C ARG A 95 -8.63 17.49 -1.91
N ASN A 96 -8.07 16.45 -2.55
CA ASN A 96 -8.39 16.03 -3.91
C ASN A 96 -8.86 14.56 -3.92
N LYS A 97 -9.84 14.21 -4.76
CA LYS A 97 -10.39 12.84 -4.85
C LYS A 97 -9.35 11.80 -5.28
N ILE A 98 -8.46 12.14 -6.22
CA ILE A 98 -7.39 11.26 -6.70
C ILE A 98 -6.40 11.01 -5.57
N VAL A 99 -5.96 12.06 -4.87
CA VAL A 99 -5.03 11.92 -3.74
C VAL A 99 -5.63 11.09 -2.60
N LYS A 100 -6.93 11.24 -2.33
CA LYS A 100 -7.64 10.37 -1.39
C LYS A 100 -7.63 8.90 -1.84
N LEU A 101 -7.79 8.65 -3.13
CA LEU A 101 -7.77 7.29 -3.67
C LEU A 101 -6.38 6.65 -3.50
N VAL A 102 -5.32 7.42 -3.80
CA VAL A 102 -3.92 7.05 -3.57
C VAL A 102 -3.68 6.76 -2.08
N GLU A 103 -4.17 7.61 -1.18
CA GLU A 103 -4.09 7.43 0.27
C GLU A 103 -4.76 6.13 0.72
N ILE A 104 -6.00 5.89 0.28
CA ILE A 104 -6.75 4.68 0.63
C ILE A 104 -5.98 3.43 0.23
N PHE A 105 -5.53 3.33 -1.02
CA PHE A 105 -4.87 2.12 -1.52
C PHE A 105 -3.49 1.90 -0.89
N LEU A 106 -2.69 2.95 -0.69
CA LEU A 106 -1.39 2.85 -0.03
C LEU A 106 -1.54 2.36 1.42
N PHE A 107 -2.44 2.98 2.19
CA PHE A 107 -2.65 2.58 3.58
C PHE A 107 -3.27 1.19 3.70
N SER A 108 -4.23 0.84 2.87
CA SER A 108 -4.81 -0.51 2.87
C SER A 108 -3.77 -1.57 2.56
N GLY A 109 -3.01 -1.43 1.48
CA GLY A 109 -1.98 -2.40 1.11
C GLY A 109 -0.85 -2.48 2.14
N GLY A 110 -0.36 -1.33 2.63
CA GLY A 110 0.71 -1.28 3.62
C GLY A 110 0.30 -1.85 4.98
N LEU A 111 -0.91 -1.56 5.46
CA LEU A 111 -1.42 -2.13 6.71
C LEU A 111 -1.70 -3.63 6.59
N CYS A 112 -2.27 -4.11 5.48
CA CYS A 112 -2.40 -5.54 5.22
C CYS A 112 -1.03 -6.23 5.22
N SER A 113 -0.02 -5.61 4.60
CA SER A 113 1.36 -6.10 4.57
C SER A 113 1.98 -6.21 5.97
N LEU A 114 1.66 -5.30 6.89
CA LEU A 114 2.06 -5.39 8.29
C LEU A 114 1.34 -6.53 9.01
N ILE A 115 0.02 -6.65 8.84
CA ILE A 115 -0.77 -7.72 9.45
C ILE A 115 -0.21 -9.10 9.02
N ASP A 116 0.03 -9.28 7.73
CA ASP A 116 0.65 -10.48 7.17
C ASP A 116 1.96 -10.84 7.89
N LYS A 117 2.91 -9.90 7.96
CA LYS A 117 4.24 -10.15 8.53
C LYS A 117 4.20 -10.39 10.04
N CYS A 118 3.27 -9.74 10.75
CA CYS A 118 3.13 -9.87 12.20
C CYS A 118 2.39 -11.15 12.62
N PHE A 119 1.36 -11.57 11.88
CA PHE A 119 0.47 -12.65 12.30
C PHE A 119 0.60 -13.94 11.49
N TRP A 120 1.02 -13.85 10.23
CA TRP A 120 1.13 -15.00 9.32
C TRP A 120 2.56 -15.49 9.12
N ASN A 121 3.55 -14.76 9.64
CA ASN A 121 4.98 -15.02 9.44
C ASN A 121 5.37 -15.14 7.94
N GLY A 122 4.69 -14.37 7.09
CA GLY A 122 4.76 -14.47 5.64
C GLY A 122 3.59 -13.69 5.04
N SER A 123 3.15 -14.07 3.85
CA SER A 123 1.95 -13.58 3.18
C SER A 123 1.19 -14.73 2.57
N LEU A 124 -0.13 -14.82 2.79
CA LEU A 124 -0.95 -15.82 2.12
C LEU A 124 -1.39 -15.29 0.74
N ASP A 125 -0.65 -15.71 -0.28
CA ASP A 125 -0.90 -15.39 -1.69
C ASP A 125 -1.77 -16.49 -2.31
N TYR A 126 -2.57 -16.19 -3.33
CA TYR A 126 -3.53 -17.19 -3.83
C TYR A 126 -3.92 -17.11 -5.30
N ILE A 127 -3.60 -16.02 -6.00
CA ILE A 127 -3.74 -15.95 -7.46
C ILE A 127 -2.37 -16.06 -8.10
N MET A 128 -2.17 -17.09 -8.93
CA MET A 128 -0.94 -17.31 -9.68
C MET A 128 -1.13 -16.88 -11.14
N ILE A 129 -0.20 -16.05 -11.62
CA ILE A 129 0.02 -15.87 -13.07
C ILE A 129 1.08 -16.87 -13.51
N LYS A 130 0.78 -17.66 -14.55
CA LYS A 130 1.67 -18.72 -15.05
C LYS A 130 3.09 -18.19 -15.26
N ASN A 131 4.07 -18.90 -14.69
CA ASN A 131 5.51 -18.61 -14.83
C ASN A 131 5.95 -17.21 -14.34
N PHE A 132 5.14 -16.52 -13.54
CA PHE A 132 5.47 -15.16 -13.10
C PHE A 132 5.52 -15.05 -11.57
N PHE A 133 4.37 -14.83 -10.92
CA PHE A 133 4.29 -14.78 -9.46
C PHE A 133 2.91 -15.18 -8.96
N ILE A 134 2.81 -15.35 -7.63
CA ILE A 134 1.56 -15.52 -6.90
C ILE A 134 1.37 -14.25 -6.08
N PHE A 135 0.14 -13.73 -6.04
CA PHE A 135 -0.19 -12.50 -5.34
C PHE A 135 -1.52 -12.62 -4.60
N ASP A 136 -1.77 -11.63 -3.75
CA ASP A 136 -3.04 -11.43 -3.05
C ASP A 136 -3.68 -10.07 -3.34
N LEU A 137 -4.77 -9.77 -2.64
CA LEU A 137 -5.51 -8.53 -2.84
C LEU A 137 -4.74 -7.30 -2.32
N LYS A 138 -3.93 -7.46 -1.26
CA LYS A 138 -2.96 -6.46 -0.81
C LYS A 138 -2.05 -6.00 -1.95
N ASP A 139 -1.52 -6.93 -2.74
CA ASP A 139 -0.59 -6.60 -3.81
C ASP A 139 -1.29 -5.77 -4.89
N ILE A 140 -2.56 -6.10 -5.20
CA ILE A 140 -3.41 -5.31 -6.10
C ILE A 140 -3.62 -3.88 -5.56
N TYR A 141 -3.85 -3.70 -4.26
CA TYR A 141 -4.00 -2.37 -3.67
C TYR A 141 -2.74 -1.52 -3.89
N ILE A 142 -1.56 -2.08 -3.63
CA ILE A 142 -0.29 -1.39 -3.84
C ILE A 142 -0.10 -1.07 -5.33
N THR A 143 -0.40 -2.01 -6.24
CA THR A 143 -0.31 -1.77 -7.68
C THR A 143 -1.26 -0.66 -8.16
N ILE A 144 -2.50 -0.59 -7.65
CA ILE A 144 -3.42 0.50 -7.99
C ILE A 144 -2.85 1.85 -7.53
N PHE A 145 -2.32 1.91 -6.31
CA PHE A 145 -1.62 3.09 -5.80
C PHE A 145 -0.48 3.53 -6.75
N GLU A 146 0.41 2.60 -7.10
CA GLU A 146 1.57 2.85 -7.98
C GLU A 146 1.13 3.36 -9.36
N VAL A 147 0.16 2.70 -9.98
CA VAL A 147 -0.37 3.06 -11.30
C VAL A 147 -0.95 4.48 -11.29
N ILE A 148 -1.73 4.85 -10.26
CA ILE A 148 -2.31 6.19 -10.16
C ILE A 148 -1.20 7.24 -10.00
N VAL A 149 -0.20 6.99 -9.15
CA VAL A 149 0.92 7.92 -8.93
C VAL A 149 1.72 8.12 -10.21
N VAL A 150 2.10 7.03 -10.88
CA VAL A 150 2.84 7.08 -12.16
C VAL A 150 2.03 7.81 -13.22
N PHE A 151 0.73 7.53 -13.34
CA PHE A 151 -0.13 8.24 -14.28
C PHE A 151 -0.19 9.74 -14.00
N CYS A 152 -0.31 10.16 -12.74
CA CYS A 152 -0.28 11.58 -12.38
C CYS A 152 1.07 12.23 -12.71
N ALA A 153 2.18 11.54 -12.42
CA ALA A 153 3.51 12.03 -12.73
C ALA A 153 3.76 12.20 -14.23
N ILE A 154 3.25 11.28 -15.06
CA ILE A 154 3.32 11.38 -16.52
C ILE A 154 2.44 12.52 -17.03
N LYS A 155 1.21 12.63 -16.51
CA LYS A 155 0.26 13.67 -16.93
C LYS A 155 0.79 15.07 -16.65
N ASP A 156 1.42 15.27 -15.49
CA ASP A 156 1.91 16.57 -15.03
C ASP A 156 3.45 16.67 -15.17
N TRP A 157 4.04 15.95 -16.13
CA TRP A 157 5.48 15.76 -16.28
C TRP A 157 6.29 17.07 -16.34
N GLU A 158 5.81 18.08 -17.08
CA GLU A 158 6.49 19.37 -17.16
C GLU A 158 6.56 20.09 -15.81
N ASP A 159 5.54 19.96 -14.97
CA ASP A 159 5.50 20.55 -13.65
C ASP A 159 6.38 19.76 -12.68
N VAL A 160 6.42 18.42 -12.82
CA VAL A 160 7.32 17.54 -12.07
C VAL A 160 8.79 17.91 -12.34
N LEU A 161 9.17 18.17 -13.59
CA LEU A 161 10.54 18.58 -13.94
C LEU A 161 10.96 19.94 -13.37
N LYS A 162 9.99 20.82 -13.08
CA LYS A 162 10.23 22.15 -12.49
C LYS A 162 10.31 22.11 -10.96
N LEU A 163 10.10 20.95 -10.33
CA LEU A 163 10.12 20.82 -8.88
C LEU A 163 11.55 21.01 -8.34
N ASP A 164 11.70 21.93 -7.39
CA ASP A 164 12.90 22.01 -6.57
C ASP A 164 12.82 20.97 -5.45
N GLU A 165 13.37 19.77 -5.72
CA GLU A 165 13.35 18.63 -4.80
C GLU A 165 13.93 18.99 -3.42
N LYS A 166 15.05 19.70 -3.38
CA LYS A 166 15.72 20.07 -2.12
C LYS A 166 14.83 20.98 -1.29
N LYS A 167 14.17 21.95 -1.93
CA LYS A 167 13.22 22.84 -1.26
C LYS A 167 12.00 22.07 -0.76
N ILE A 168 11.44 21.17 -1.57
CA ILE A 168 10.28 20.35 -1.18
C ILE A 168 10.60 19.48 0.03
N VAL A 169 11.74 18.78 0.01
CA VAL A 169 12.19 17.94 1.12
C VAL A 169 12.41 18.77 2.39
N LYS A 170 13.05 19.94 2.26
CA LYS A 170 13.26 20.86 3.39
C LYS A 170 11.94 21.36 3.98
N ASP A 171 11.01 21.79 3.14
CA ASP A 171 9.68 22.26 3.55
C ASP A 171 8.88 21.14 4.22
N TYR A 172 8.99 19.91 3.70
CA TYR A 172 8.34 18.73 4.25
C TYR A 172 8.85 18.37 5.65
N PHE A 173 10.17 18.30 5.86
CA PHE A 173 10.72 18.03 7.19
C PHE A 173 10.48 19.17 8.18
N LYS A 174 10.47 20.42 7.71
CA LYS A 174 10.05 21.57 8.52
C LYS A 174 8.61 21.40 8.99
N PHE A 175 7.70 21.04 8.08
CA PHE A 175 6.30 20.76 8.41
C PHE A 175 6.14 19.66 9.45
N ILE A 176 6.85 18.53 9.30
CA ILE A 176 6.81 17.45 10.30
C ILE A 176 7.27 17.96 11.68
N LYS A 177 8.37 18.71 11.71
CA LYS A 177 8.90 19.25 12.97
C LYS A 177 7.90 20.17 13.64
N GLU A 178 7.28 21.08 12.90
CA GLU A 178 6.25 21.99 13.41
C GLU A 178 5.04 21.20 13.94
N ASP A 179 4.57 20.22 13.19
CA ASP A 179 3.43 19.38 13.57
C ASP A 179 3.68 18.54 14.83
N LEU A 180 4.93 18.09 15.04
CA LEU A 180 5.33 17.37 16.26
C LEU A 180 5.51 18.27 17.48
N LEU A 181 5.87 19.54 17.27
CA LEU A 181 6.08 20.54 18.33
C LEU A 181 4.78 21.21 18.78
N ILE A 182 3.76 21.25 17.91
CA ILE A 182 2.40 21.66 18.27
C ILE A 182 1.73 20.46 19.00
N LYS A 183 2.15 20.24 20.24
CA LYS A 183 1.42 19.48 21.24
C LYS A 183 0.83 20.43 22.26
#